data_AF-A0A0Q0CET0-F1
#
_entry.id   AF-A0A0Q0CET0-F1
#
_cell.length_a   1.000
_cell.length_b   1.000
_cell.length_c   1.000
_cell.angle_alpha   90.00
_cell.angle_beta   90.00
_cell.angle_gamma   90.00
#
_symmetry.space_group_name_H-M   'P 1'
#
loop_
_entity.id
_entity.type
_entity.pdbx_description
1 polymer ?
#
loop_
_entity_poly.entity_id
_entity_poly.type
_entity_poly.pdbx_seq_one_letter_code
_entity_poly.pdbx_strand_id
1 'polypeptide(L)'
;MEAIMLNEQAAAFFADRIKKVASLAPSDLVAAEAELGVASGLLSYALFSGDISFNEHALLSRHIKQARNDRVMRLCDPGLRVCA
;
A
#
# COMPACT_ATOMS: atom_id res chain seq x y z
N MET A 1 -13.09 -24.01 -7.58
CA MET A 1 -11.78 -23.34 -7.53
C MET A 1 -11.97 -22.15 -6.61
N GLU A 2 -11.64 -22.32 -5.34
CA GLU A 2 -11.76 -21.26 -4.33
C GLU A 2 -10.83 -20.13 -4.74
N ALA A 3 -11.33 -18.90 -4.80
CA ALA A 3 -10.49 -17.73 -5.02
C ALA A 3 -9.61 -17.60 -3.77
N ILE A 4 -8.34 -17.96 -3.89
CA ILE A 4 -7.38 -17.86 -2.79
C ILE A 4 -7.01 -16.37 -2.68
N MET A 5 -7.87 -15.66 -1.97
CA MET A 5 -7.61 -14.30 -1.51
C MET A 5 -6.72 -14.37 -0.28
N LEU A 6 -6.01 -13.27 0.01
CA LEU A 6 -5.41 -13.07 1.33
C LEU A 6 -6.41 -13.50 2.41
N ASN A 7 -5.94 -14.28 3.39
CA ASN A 7 -6.77 -14.58 4.53
C ASN A 7 -7.25 -13.27 5.18
N GLU A 8 -8.37 -13.32 5.91
CA GLU A 8 -9.07 -12.13 6.39
C GLU A 8 -8.15 -11.19 7.21
N GLN A 9 -7.25 -11.76 8.02
CA GLN A 9 -6.30 -11.00 8.82
C GLN A 9 -5.26 -10.30 7.95
N ALA A 10 -4.71 -10.98 6.95
CA ALA A 10 -3.73 -10.41 6.03
C ALA A 10 -4.37 -9.33 5.13
N ALA A 11 -5.62 -9.53 4.71
CA ALA A 11 -6.38 -8.53 3.97
C ALA A 11 -6.65 -7.28 4.83
N ALA A 12 -7.07 -7.45 6.08
CA ALA A 12 -7.28 -6.36 7.02
C ALA A 12 -5.97 -5.61 7.32
N PHE A 13 -4.87 -6.34 7.54
CA PHE A 13 -3.56 -5.74 7.77
C PHE A 13 -3.08 -4.95 6.54
N PHE A 14 -3.21 -5.51 5.33
CA PHE A 14 -2.90 -4.81 4.08
C PHE A 14 -3.70 -3.50 3.97
N ALA A 15 -5.02 -3.56 4.16
CA ALA A 15 -5.88 -2.39 4.11
C ALA A 15 -5.50 -1.33 5.16
N ASP A 16 -5.15 -1.75 6.37
CA ASP A 16 -4.68 -0.87 7.43
C ASP A 16 -3.38 -0.16 7.07
N ARG A 17 -2.42 -0.84 6.43
CA ARG A 17 -1.19 -0.21 5.92
C ARG A 17 -1.49 0.87 4.88
N ILE A 18 -2.36 0.58 3.92
CA ILE A 18 -2.78 1.57 2.90
C ILE A 18 -3.50 2.77 3.54
N LYS A 19 -4.37 2.52 4.52
CA LYS A 19 -5.07 3.59 5.26
C LYS A 19 -4.11 4.44 6.08
N LYS A 20 -3.14 3.82 6.75
CA LYS A 20 -2.11 4.50 7.53
C LYS A 20 -1.29 5.43 6.66
N VAL A 21 -0.90 4.96 5.46
CA VAL A 21 -0.26 5.80 4.44
C VAL A 21 -1.12 7.04 4.21
N ALA A 22 -2.40 6.93 3.88
CA ALA A 22 -3.27 8.09 3.63
C ALA A 22 -3.41 9.09 4.81
N SER A 23 -3.16 8.65 6.05
CA SER A 23 -3.29 9.45 7.27
C SER A 23 -2.04 10.25 7.68
N LEU A 24 -0.86 9.85 7.20
CA LEU A 24 0.40 10.54 7.49
C LEU A 24 0.48 11.89 6.77
N ALA A 25 1.31 12.79 7.29
CA ALA A 25 1.53 14.08 6.66
C ALA A 25 2.14 13.90 5.25
N PRO A 26 1.82 14.78 4.28
CA PRO A 26 2.39 14.68 2.93
C PRO A 26 3.93 14.65 2.92
N SER A 27 4.57 15.40 3.82
CA SER A 27 6.03 15.49 3.97
C SER A 27 6.68 14.25 4.56
N ASP A 28 5.94 13.34 5.20
CA ASP A 28 6.48 12.15 5.86
C ASP A 28 6.74 11.01 4.85
N LEU A 29 7.62 11.28 3.89
CA LEU A 29 7.92 10.39 2.76
C LEU A 29 8.49 9.04 3.21
N VAL A 30 9.43 9.07 4.17
CA VAL A 30 10.11 7.86 4.64
C VAL A 30 9.12 6.95 5.38
N ALA A 31 8.30 7.53 6.27
CA ALA A 31 7.30 6.76 7.00
C ALA A 31 6.26 6.16 6.02
N ALA A 32 5.85 6.92 5.01
CA ALA A 32 4.93 6.44 4.00
C ALA A 32 5.45 5.25 3.20
N GLU A 33 6.66 5.38 2.65
CA GLU A 33 7.26 4.34 1.83
C GLU A 33 7.61 3.11 2.67
N ALA A 34 7.92 3.27 3.96
CA ALA A 34 8.07 2.15 4.88
C ALA A 34 6.77 1.34 4.99
N GLU A 35 5.62 1.99 5.17
CA GLU A 35 4.32 1.29 5.24
C GLU A 35 3.92 0.64 3.91
N LEU A 36 4.18 1.30 2.77
CA LEU A 36 3.97 0.72 1.45
C LEU A 36 4.92 -0.47 1.18
N GLY A 37 6.15 -0.40 1.68
CA GLY A 37 7.12 -1.48 1.62
C GLY A 37 6.66 -2.71 2.41
N VAL A 38 6.12 -2.51 3.62
CA VAL A 38 5.51 -3.57 4.42
C VAL A 38 4.34 -4.23 3.67
N ALA A 39 3.45 -3.42 3.09
CA ALA A 39 2.34 -3.94 2.29
C ALA A 39 2.83 -4.75 1.06
N SER A 40 3.85 -4.26 0.36
CA SER A 40 4.45 -4.95 -0.79
C SER A 40 5.13 -6.26 -0.39
N GLY A 41 5.81 -6.28 0.77
CA GLY A 41 6.44 -7.47 1.32
C GLY A 41 5.41 -8.54 1.66
N LEU A 42 4.29 -8.17 2.28
CA LEU A 42 3.18 -9.08 2.55
C LEU A 42 2.63 -9.72 1.27
N LEU A 43 2.40 -8.93 0.21
CA LEU A 43 1.92 -9.47 -1.07
C LEU A 43 2.92 -10.43 -1.72
N SER A 44 4.21 -10.09 -1.66
CA SER A 44 5.27 -10.92 -2.22
C SER A 44 5.37 -12.26 -1.49
N TYR A 45 5.25 -12.23 -0.15
CA TYR A 45 5.21 -13.44 0.66
C TYR A 45 3.96 -14.27 0.36
N ALA A 46 2.77 -13.65 0.31
CA ALA A 46 1.52 -14.35 0.00
C ALA A 46 1.56 -15.01 -1.39
N LEU A 47 2.12 -14.33 -2.39
CA LEU A 47 2.30 -14.90 -3.73
C LEU A 47 3.26 -16.09 -3.70
N PHE A 48 4.39 -15.97 -3.00
CA PHE A 48 5.38 -17.04 -2.89
C PHE A 48 4.82 -18.27 -2.15
N SER A 49 4.04 -18.05 -1.10
CA SER A 49 3.37 -19.10 -0.32
C SER A 49 2.20 -19.76 -1.07
N GLY A 50 1.74 -19.19 -2.19
CA GLY A 50 0.59 -19.66 -2.94
C GLY A 50 -0.77 -19.22 -2.35
N ASP A 51 -0.76 -18.31 -1.37
CA ASP A 51 -1.96 -17.74 -0.75
C ASP A 51 -2.70 -16.76 -1.67
N ILE A 52 -2.04 -16.26 -2.71
CA ILE A 52 -2.67 -15.46 -3.77
C ILE A 52 -2.09 -15.84 -5.13
N SER A 53 -2.92 -15.72 -6.17
CA SER A 53 -2.46 -15.86 -7.55
C SER A 53 -1.67 -14.64 -8.03
N PHE A 54 -0.97 -14.80 -9.15
CA PHE A 54 -0.28 -13.68 -9.82
C PHE A 54 -1.23 -12.54 -10.19
N ASN A 55 -2.48 -12.86 -10.57
CA ASN A 55 -3.48 -11.86 -10.93
C ASN A 55 -3.93 -11.07 -9.69
N GLU A 56 -4.17 -11.73 -8.57
CA GLU A 56 -4.50 -11.08 -7.29
C GLU A 56 -3.34 -10.21 -6.80
N HIS A 57 -2.11 -10.72 -6.87
CA HIS A 57 -0.92 -9.93 -6.58
C HIS A 57 -0.84 -8.67 -7.46
N ALA A 58 -1.12 -8.80 -8.77
CA ALA A 58 -1.09 -7.66 -9.69
C ALA A 58 -2.17 -6.62 -9.37
N LEU A 59 -3.38 -7.05 -9.01
CA LEU A 59 -4.46 -6.16 -8.57
C LEU A 59 -4.09 -5.43 -7.27
N LEU A 60 -3.64 -6.15 -6.25
CA LEU A 60 -3.25 -5.58 -4.96
C LEU A 60 -2.04 -4.63 -5.09
N SER A 61 -1.10 -4.96 -5.96
CA SER A 61 0.03 -4.07 -6.30
C SER A 61 -0.42 -2.74 -6.94
N ARG A 62 -1.57 -2.70 -7.63
CA ARG A 62 -2.13 -1.43 -8.13
C ARG A 62 -2.59 -0.52 -7.00
N HIS A 63 -3.12 -1.07 -5.91
CA HIS A 63 -3.51 -0.27 -4.75
C HIS A 63 -2.32 0.41 -4.08
N ILE A 64 -1.18 -0.29 -3.96
CA ILE A 64 0.08 0.30 -3.49
C ILE A 64 0.52 1.45 -4.41
N LYS A 65 0.50 1.23 -5.73
CA LYS A 65 0.86 2.27 -6.72
C LYS A 65 -0.08 3.48 -6.63
N GLN A 66 -1.38 3.25 -6.50
CA GLN A 66 -2.36 4.32 -6.34
C GLN A 66 -2.09 5.14 -5.08
N ALA A 67 -1.88 4.48 -3.93
CA ALA A 67 -1.59 5.15 -2.68
C ALA A 67 -0.31 6.00 -2.74
N ARG A 68 0.71 5.53 -3.47
CA ARG A 68 1.92 6.32 -3.76
C ARG A 68 1.61 7.53 -4.65
N ASN A 69 0.87 7.34 -5.74
CA ASN A 69 0.51 8.42 -6.67
C ASN A 69 -0.33 9.50 -5.99
N ASP A 70 -1.32 9.12 -5.19
CA ASP A 70 -2.15 10.05 -4.41
C ASP A 70 -1.30 10.93 -3.49
N ARG A 71 -0.17 10.38 -3.03
CA ARG A 71 0.80 11.08 -2.21
C ARG A 71 1.60 12.09 -2.98
N VAL A 72 2.13 11.70 -4.13
CA VAL A 72 2.84 12.60 -5.04
C VAL A 72 1.93 13.76 -5.41
N MET A 73 0.65 13.51 -5.70
CA MET A 73 -0.32 14.57 -5.96
C MET A 73 -0.45 15.56 -4.79
N ARG A 74 -0.52 15.07 -3.54
CA ARG A 74 -0.58 15.94 -2.34
C ARG A 74 0.71 16.75 -2.15
N LEU A 75 1.87 16.22 -2.52
CA LEU A 75 3.14 16.95 -2.46
C LEU A 75 3.26 18.04 -3.53
N CYS A 76 2.61 17.84 -4.67
CA CYS A 76 2.55 18.81 -5.75
C CYS A 76 1.45 19.87 -5.54
N ASP A 77 0.71 19.82 -4.43
CA ASP A 77 -0.31 20.82 -4.12
C ASP A 77 0.36 22.18 -3.86
N PRO A 78 0.07 23.23 -4.66
CA PRO A 78 0.66 24.55 -4.47
C PRO A 78 0.27 25.22 -3.14
N GLY A 79 -0.77 24.72 -2.46
CA GLY A 79 -1.14 25.14 -1.11
C GLY A 79 -0.36 24.46 0.02
N LEU A 80 0.47 23.44 -0.29
CA LEU A 80 1.23 22.72 0.71
C LEU A 80 2.35 23.61 1.28
N ARG A 81 2.15 24.10 2.50
CA ARG A 81 3.20 24.75 3.27
C ARG A 81 4.10 23.68 3.88
N VAL A 82 5.22 23.42 3.23
CA VAL A 82 6.30 22.62 3.83
C VAL A 82 7.00 23.52 4.82
N CYS A 83 6.66 23.41 6.11
CA CYS A 83 7.47 24.01 7.16
C CYS A 83 8.80 23.27 7.18
N ALA A 84 9.86 23.95 6.73
CA ALA A 84 11.24 23.47 6.77
C ALA A 84 11.77 23.39 8.21
#